data_AF-A0A1M4E5Y5-F1
#
_entry.id   AF-A0A1M4E5Y5-F1
#
_cell.length_a   1.000
_cell.length_b   1.000
_cell.length_c   1.000
_cell.angle_alpha   90.00
_cell.angle_beta   90.00
_cell.angle_gamma   90.00
#
_symmetry.space_group_name_H-M   'P 1'
#
loop_
_entity.id
_entity.type
_entity.pdbx_description
1 polymer ?
#
loop_
_entity_poly.entity_id
_entity_poly.type
_entity_poly.pdbx_seq_one_letter_code
_entity_poly.pdbx_strand_id
1 'polypeptide(L)'
;MTRYAVDHRRNALIASWSTGAGDTAVDVADLPAGISSHDALNLAKALTQLSETCWRCYTHPASAADSHEPNSEGERRQEERDAFASVLTALTNPNLPADGYMIQSYIQVEEAAHQVGRALHVLNAAELTTRVTIDVGAELAAIEQAELGNLSERARQAVTLTREDASPLQVAQASNLLHDNPFGPEALFTEIDPAAAAIAAAHWLDAAATVTGDSTGLPVTQIVVEADNIEALPHETPTLVLELMADGATPRQAVMPLIRNALRVAEGEIPDITALQQRITAAEQLLDKRSEDQSEPSLDALGLRITPLDPARPALDLLEDLLSGIRGCWLLYAEDATEFDEAEDLDDEEWQKRRTAAFFAEVREEATAHRERLL
;
A
#
# COMPACT_ATOMS: atom_id res chain seq x y z
N MET A 1 -3.87 8.45 6.88
CA MET A 1 -4.41 8.70 8.24
C MET A 1 -4.65 10.20 8.44
N THR A 2 -5.65 10.54 9.25
CA THR A 2 -6.09 11.91 9.50
C THR A 2 -5.12 12.64 10.41
N ARG A 3 -4.57 13.75 9.92
CA ARG A 3 -3.74 14.69 10.70
C ARG A 3 -4.60 15.83 11.19
N TYR A 4 -4.56 16.06 12.49
CA TYR A 4 -5.25 17.17 13.13
C TYR A 4 -4.29 18.32 13.38
N ALA A 5 -4.75 19.54 13.12
CA ALA A 5 -3.97 20.76 13.27
C ALA A 5 -4.82 21.90 13.85
N VAL A 6 -4.14 22.92 14.37
CA VAL A 6 -4.78 24.13 14.90
C VAL A 6 -4.52 25.29 13.95
N ASP A 7 -5.58 25.90 13.43
CA ASP A 7 -5.51 27.19 12.76
C ASP A 7 -5.62 28.31 13.79
N HIS A 8 -4.47 28.89 14.14
CA HIS A 8 -4.40 29.96 15.12
C HIS A 8 -5.06 31.27 14.66
N ARG A 9 -5.24 31.50 13.35
CA ARG A 9 -5.88 32.73 12.85
C ARG A 9 -7.38 32.66 13.01
N ARG A 10 -7.97 31.49 12.75
CA ARG A 10 -9.40 31.23 12.93
C ARG A 10 -9.76 30.72 14.32
N ASN A 11 -8.74 30.34 15.10
CA ASN A 11 -8.88 29.62 16.36
C ASN A 11 -9.74 28.36 16.17
N ALA A 12 -9.39 27.51 15.21
CA ALA A 12 -10.16 26.33 14.84
C ALA A 12 -9.30 25.07 14.82
N LEU A 13 -9.92 23.93 15.15
CA LEU A 13 -9.36 22.60 14.97
C LEU A 13 -9.71 22.10 13.57
N ILE A 14 -8.71 21.65 12.82
CA ILE A 14 -8.83 21.19 11.45
C ILE A 14 -8.38 19.73 11.40
N ALA A 15 -9.10 18.91 10.63
CA ALA A 15 -8.70 17.57 10.25
C ALA A 15 -8.30 17.57 8.76
N SER A 16 -7.22 16.89 8.42
CA SER A 16 -6.71 16.78 7.05
C SER A 16 -6.25 15.37 6.72
N TRP A 17 -6.44 14.92 5.49
CA TRP A 17 -6.05 13.59 5.07
C TRP A 17 -5.80 13.49 3.57
N SER A 18 -4.95 12.56 3.17
CA SER A 18 -4.64 12.30 1.76
C SER A 18 -5.74 11.47 1.08
N THR A 19 -5.92 11.72 -0.20
CA THR A 19 -6.91 11.09 -1.08
C THR A 19 -6.28 10.41 -2.30
N GLY A 20 -4.95 10.22 -2.30
CA GLY A 20 -4.18 9.74 -3.45
C GLY A 20 -3.84 10.85 -4.44
N ALA A 21 -4.83 11.67 -4.82
CA ALA A 21 -4.64 12.81 -5.73
C ALA A 21 -4.18 14.12 -5.02
N GLY A 22 -4.22 14.14 -3.69
CA GLY A 22 -3.90 15.31 -2.87
C GLY A 22 -4.57 15.25 -1.50
N ASP A 23 -4.44 16.31 -0.72
CA ASP A 23 -4.99 16.37 0.64
C ASP A 23 -6.33 17.12 0.67
N THR A 24 -7.27 16.60 1.46
CA THR A 24 -8.51 17.29 1.84
C THR A 24 -8.40 17.77 3.27
N ALA A 25 -9.03 18.89 3.60
CA ALA A 25 -9.11 19.41 4.96
C ALA A 25 -10.53 19.89 5.28
N VAL A 26 -10.96 19.69 6.53
CA VAL A 26 -12.25 20.13 7.06
C VAL A 26 -12.10 20.76 8.44
N ASP A 27 -12.95 21.73 8.74
CA ASP A 27 -13.05 22.30 10.08
C ASP A 27 -13.82 21.34 10.98
N VAL A 28 -13.19 20.88 12.07
CA VAL A 28 -13.80 19.99 13.06
C VAL A 28 -14.65 20.80 14.03
N ALA A 29 -14.03 21.82 14.63
CA ALA A 29 -14.65 22.66 15.65
C ALA A 29 -13.92 24.01 15.78
N ASP A 30 -14.67 25.05 16.15
CA ASP A 30 -14.08 26.28 16.68
C ASP A 30 -13.53 26.02 18.09
N LEU A 31 -12.35 26.54 18.37
CA LEU A 31 -11.76 26.49 19.70
C LEU A 31 -12.30 27.67 20.53
N PRO A 32 -12.76 27.41 21.77
CA PRO A 32 -13.13 28.46 22.70
C PRO A 32 -12.04 29.53 22.89
N ALA A 33 -12.48 30.77 23.09
CA ALA A 33 -11.59 31.87 23.41
C ALA A 33 -10.88 31.61 24.76
N GLY A 34 -9.57 31.87 24.80
CA GLY A 34 -8.76 31.72 26.02
C GLY A 34 -8.14 30.33 26.24
N ILE A 35 -8.39 29.35 25.36
CA ILE A 35 -7.63 28.10 25.34
C ILE A 35 -6.16 28.40 25.03
N SER A 36 -5.25 27.78 25.78
CA SER A 36 -3.82 27.92 25.53
C SER A 36 -3.44 27.21 24.21
N SER A 37 -2.49 27.78 23.46
CA SER A 37 -1.98 27.13 22.24
C SER A 37 -1.42 25.73 22.52
N HIS A 38 -0.86 25.52 23.72
CA HIS A 38 -0.34 24.22 24.14
C HIS A 38 -1.46 23.18 24.26
N ASP A 39 -2.56 23.50 24.95
CA ASP A 39 -3.66 22.55 25.15
C ASP A 39 -4.38 22.23 23.83
N ALA A 40 -4.54 23.23 22.96
CA ALA A 40 -5.10 23.01 21.62
C ALA A 40 -4.21 22.08 20.76
N LEU A 41 -2.89 22.29 20.77
CA LEU A 41 -1.94 21.42 20.06
C LEU A 41 -1.87 20.02 20.67
N ASN A 42 -2.00 19.89 21.99
CA ASN A 42 -2.06 18.59 22.66
C ASN A 42 -3.31 17.80 22.23
N LEU A 43 -4.47 18.46 22.13
CA LEU A 43 -5.68 17.81 21.60
C LEU A 43 -5.47 17.36 20.15
N ALA A 44 -4.94 18.21 19.28
CA ALA A 44 -4.65 17.87 17.89
C ALA A 44 -3.66 16.69 17.77
N LYS A 45 -2.61 16.67 18.60
CA LYS A 45 -1.68 15.55 18.68
C LYS A 45 -2.38 14.25 19.10
N ALA A 46 -3.18 14.28 20.17
CA ALA A 46 -3.88 13.09 20.66
C ALA A 46 -4.88 12.54 19.63
N LEU A 47 -5.60 13.42 18.93
CA LEU A 47 -6.52 13.03 17.85
C LEU A 47 -5.80 12.42 16.66
N THR A 48 -4.65 12.99 16.29
CA THR A 48 -3.80 12.41 15.24
C THR A 48 -3.39 11.00 15.65
N GLN A 49 -2.83 10.83 16.85
CA GLN A 49 -2.42 9.53 17.40
C GLN A 49 -3.56 8.51 17.43
N LEU A 50 -4.78 8.91 17.81
CA LEU A 50 -5.95 8.04 17.74
C LEU A 50 -6.25 7.60 16.30
N SER A 51 -6.24 8.52 15.34
CA SER A 51 -6.40 8.18 13.92
C SER A 51 -5.31 7.22 13.44
N GLU A 52 -4.04 7.44 13.80
CA GLU A 52 -2.93 6.54 13.41
C GLU A 52 -3.18 5.12 13.93
N THR A 53 -3.52 4.97 15.22
CA THR A 53 -3.77 3.67 15.84
C THR A 53 -5.01 2.99 15.25
N CYS A 54 -6.08 3.72 14.97
CA CYS A 54 -7.28 3.16 14.34
C CYS A 54 -6.99 2.69 12.90
N TRP A 55 -6.29 3.50 12.07
CA TRP A 55 -5.89 3.08 10.72
C TRP A 55 -4.84 1.97 10.72
N ARG A 56 -4.07 1.81 11.81
CA ARG A 56 -3.20 0.63 11.96
C ARG A 56 -4.01 -0.66 11.97
N CYS A 57 -5.19 -0.69 12.58
CA CYS A 57 -6.10 -1.84 12.55
C CYS A 57 -6.57 -2.19 11.12
N TYR A 58 -6.74 -1.17 10.27
CA TYR A 58 -7.06 -1.38 8.85
C TYR A 58 -5.89 -2.02 8.10
N THR A 59 -4.68 -1.46 8.25
CA THR A 59 -3.46 -1.93 7.56
C THR A 59 -2.96 -3.29 8.04
N HIS A 60 -3.17 -3.61 9.33
CA HIS A 60 -2.76 -4.86 9.98
C HIS A 60 -3.99 -5.61 10.51
N PRO A 61 -4.87 -6.11 9.62
CA PRO A 61 -6.07 -6.81 10.06
C PRO A 61 -5.68 -8.12 10.76
N ALA A 62 -6.51 -8.57 11.71
CA ALA A 62 -6.28 -9.83 12.41
C ALA A 62 -6.16 -11.01 11.43
N SER A 63 -6.95 -11.02 10.34
CA SER A 63 -6.94 -12.04 9.29
C SER A 63 -5.60 -12.19 8.55
N ALA A 64 -4.71 -11.21 8.64
CA ALA A 64 -3.39 -11.27 8.02
C ALA A 64 -2.29 -11.79 8.96
N ALA A 65 -2.58 -11.98 10.25
CA ALA A 65 -1.61 -12.47 11.22
C ALA A 65 -1.25 -13.94 10.97
N ASP A 66 -0.01 -14.31 11.27
CA ASP A 66 0.49 -15.68 11.09
C ASP A 66 -0.15 -16.68 12.07
N SER A 67 -0.65 -16.19 13.22
CA SER A 67 -1.27 -17.00 14.26
C SER A 67 -2.48 -16.30 14.88
N HIS A 68 -3.48 -17.11 15.21
CA HIS A 68 -4.74 -16.73 15.86
C HIS A 68 -4.96 -17.48 17.18
N GLU A 69 -3.92 -18.11 17.73
CA GLU A 69 -4.00 -18.81 19.02
C GLU A 69 -4.09 -17.81 20.19
N PRO A 70 -4.48 -18.23 21.40
CA PRO A 70 -4.49 -17.34 22.56
C PRO A 70 -3.10 -16.74 22.85
N ASN A 71 -3.06 -15.42 23.11
CA ASN A 71 -1.88 -14.57 23.23
C ASN A 71 -1.04 -14.43 21.95
N SER A 72 -1.63 -14.71 20.80
CA SER A 72 -1.01 -14.46 19.49
C SER A 72 -1.17 -13.00 19.05
N GLU A 73 -0.43 -12.65 17.99
CA GLU A 73 -0.61 -11.38 17.33
C GLU A 73 -2.02 -11.20 16.74
N GLY A 74 -2.61 -12.26 16.17
CA GLY A 74 -3.95 -12.20 15.59
C GLY A 74 -5.03 -11.89 16.61
N GLU A 75 -4.96 -12.48 17.82
CA GLU A 75 -5.87 -12.14 18.92
C GLU A 75 -5.69 -10.68 19.34
N ARG A 76 -4.45 -10.23 19.56
CA ARG A 76 -4.16 -8.83 19.92
C ARG A 76 -4.69 -7.85 18.87
N ARG A 77 -4.46 -8.11 17.57
CA ARG A 77 -4.99 -7.27 16.47
C ARG A 77 -6.53 -7.24 16.47
N GLN A 78 -7.17 -8.35 16.80
CA GLN A 78 -8.63 -8.42 16.91
C GLN A 78 -9.14 -7.62 18.13
N GLU A 79 -8.48 -7.72 19.29
CA GLU A 79 -8.83 -6.94 20.49
C GLU A 79 -8.74 -5.43 20.24
N GLU A 80 -7.68 -4.96 19.54
CA GLU A 80 -7.56 -3.55 19.12
C GLU A 80 -8.73 -3.11 18.24
N ARG A 81 -9.15 -3.97 17.30
CA ARG A 81 -10.28 -3.69 16.41
C ARG A 81 -11.63 -3.70 17.15
N ASP A 82 -11.82 -4.61 18.10
CA ASP A 82 -13.02 -4.72 18.92
C ASP A 82 -13.17 -3.50 19.85
N ALA A 83 -12.06 -2.90 20.29
CA ALA A 83 -12.05 -1.69 21.10
C ALA A 83 -12.62 -0.45 20.39
N PHE A 84 -12.87 -0.50 19.08
CA PHE A 84 -13.61 0.56 18.38
C PHE A 84 -14.96 0.85 19.05
N ALA A 85 -15.61 -0.18 19.61
CA ALA A 85 -16.87 -0.04 20.33
C ALA A 85 -16.79 0.83 21.60
N SER A 86 -15.60 0.95 22.22
CA SER A 86 -15.40 1.74 23.44
C SER A 86 -14.87 3.16 23.18
N VAL A 87 -14.33 3.45 21.99
CA VAL A 87 -13.66 4.73 21.65
C VAL A 87 -14.52 5.95 22.02
N LEU A 88 -15.76 6.03 21.53
CA LEU A 88 -16.61 7.21 21.78
C LEU A 88 -16.97 7.37 23.27
N THR A 89 -17.05 6.26 24.00
CA THR A 89 -17.25 6.28 25.46
C THR A 89 -15.99 6.77 26.16
N ALA A 90 -14.81 6.29 25.76
CA ALA A 90 -13.52 6.70 26.32
C ALA A 90 -13.21 8.19 26.09
N LEU A 91 -13.71 8.78 25.00
CA LEU A 91 -13.63 10.22 24.73
C LEU A 91 -14.42 11.06 25.75
N THR A 92 -15.61 10.60 26.15
CA THR A 92 -16.53 11.34 27.02
C THR A 92 -16.38 11.00 28.50
N ASN A 93 -15.87 9.81 28.80
CA ASN A 93 -15.58 9.31 30.14
C ASN A 93 -14.14 8.74 30.19
N PRO A 94 -13.12 9.61 30.11
CA PRO A 94 -11.73 9.15 30.11
C PRO A 94 -11.27 8.66 31.48
N ASN A 95 -10.27 7.79 31.50
CA ASN A 95 -9.52 7.49 32.72
C ASN A 95 -8.76 8.74 33.19
N LEU A 96 -9.30 9.42 34.20
CA LEU A 96 -8.68 10.59 34.84
C LEU A 96 -7.74 10.15 35.98
N PRO A 97 -6.67 10.91 36.26
CA PRO A 97 -5.83 10.64 37.42
C PRO A 97 -6.62 10.68 38.74
N ALA A 98 -6.49 9.64 39.55
CA ALA A 98 -7.08 9.53 40.89
C ALA A 98 -5.98 9.13 41.90
N ASP A 99 -5.92 9.83 43.03
CA ASP A 99 -4.91 9.64 44.08
C ASP A 99 -3.45 9.67 43.58
N GLY A 100 -3.17 10.43 42.52
CA GLY A 100 -1.84 10.55 41.90
C GLY A 100 -1.47 9.43 40.94
N TYR A 101 -2.36 8.46 40.71
CA TYR A 101 -2.19 7.37 39.76
C TYR A 101 -3.14 7.54 38.57
N MET A 102 -2.79 6.96 37.42
CA MET A 102 -3.60 6.98 36.21
C MET A 102 -3.70 5.56 35.66
N ILE A 103 -4.93 5.10 35.42
CA ILE A 103 -5.18 3.83 34.75
C ILE A 103 -4.89 4.02 33.26
N GLN A 104 -4.04 3.15 32.70
CA GLN A 104 -3.76 3.09 31.27
C GLN A 104 -4.26 1.75 30.71
N SER A 105 -4.92 1.78 29.56
CA SER A 105 -5.28 0.54 28.87
C SER A 105 -4.05 -0.07 28.19
N TYR A 106 -3.98 -1.39 28.16
CA TYR A 106 -3.00 -2.12 27.36
C TYR A 106 -3.42 -2.19 25.88
N ILE A 107 -4.70 -1.95 25.59
CA ILE A 107 -5.23 -1.84 24.22
C ILE A 107 -4.95 -0.42 23.72
N GLN A 108 -4.16 -0.32 22.66
CA GLN A 108 -3.63 0.95 22.14
C GLN A 108 -4.74 1.87 21.64
N VAL A 109 -5.74 1.33 20.94
CA VAL A 109 -6.89 2.11 20.44
C VAL A 109 -7.67 2.73 21.61
N GLU A 110 -7.95 1.95 22.65
CA GLU A 110 -8.68 2.43 23.83
C GLU A 110 -7.87 3.48 24.60
N GLU A 111 -6.57 3.24 24.81
CA GLU A 111 -5.72 4.21 25.51
C GLU A 111 -5.57 5.52 24.72
N ALA A 112 -5.44 5.46 23.39
CA ALA A 112 -5.42 6.65 22.54
C ALA A 112 -6.74 7.43 22.64
N ALA A 113 -7.88 6.73 22.72
CA ALA A 113 -9.18 7.35 22.93
C ALA A 113 -9.27 8.04 24.31
N HIS A 114 -8.76 7.41 25.37
CA HIS A 114 -8.65 8.04 26.69
C HIS A 114 -7.71 9.25 26.69
N GLN A 115 -6.61 9.24 25.94
CA GLN A 115 -5.73 10.41 25.79
C GLN A 115 -6.46 11.60 25.18
N VAL A 116 -7.26 11.39 24.14
CA VAL A 116 -8.13 12.42 23.56
C VAL A 116 -9.14 12.90 24.60
N GLY A 117 -9.83 11.98 25.29
CA GLY A 117 -10.81 12.36 26.33
C GLY A 117 -10.20 13.18 27.46
N ARG A 118 -8.98 12.84 27.91
CA ARG A 118 -8.24 13.64 28.90
C ARG A 118 -7.92 15.05 28.39
N ALA A 119 -7.48 15.18 27.13
CA ALA A 119 -7.24 16.49 26.52
C ALA A 119 -8.53 17.32 26.46
N LEU A 120 -9.65 16.72 26.04
CA LEU A 120 -10.97 17.37 26.04
C LEU A 120 -11.43 17.77 27.46
N HIS A 121 -11.16 16.93 28.46
CA HIS A 121 -11.49 17.21 29.86
C HIS A 121 -10.74 18.44 30.39
N VAL A 122 -9.45 18.58 30.05
CA VAL A 122 -8.65 19.77 30.42
C VAL A 122 -9.22 21.05 29.81
N LEU A 123 -9.68 20.99 28.55
CA LEU A 123 -10.29 22.13 27.86
C LEU A 123 -11.69 22.47 28.40
N ASN A 124 -12.40 21.50 28.98
CA ASN A 124 -13.70 21.64 29.63
C ASN A 124 -14.74 22.41 28.78
N ALA A 125 -14.79 22.10 27.49
CA ALA A 125 -15.66 22.77 26.52
C ALA A 125 -16.63 21.77 25.88
N ALA A 126 -17.86 21.72 26.40
CA ALA A 126 -18.85 20.70 26.02
C ALA A 126 -19.14 20.66 24.50
N GLU A 127 -19.26 21.83 23.86
CA GLU A 127 -19.48 21.91 22.41
C GLU A 127 -18.31 21.35 21.60
N LEU A 128 -17.07 21.68 22.00
CA LEU A 128 -15.86 21.12 21.40
C LEU A 128 -15.83 19.59 21.55
N THR A 129 -16.13 19.08 22.75
CA THR A 129 -16.24 17.63 23.00
C THR A 129 -17.25 16.98 22.05
N THR A 130 -18.46 17.54 21.93
CA THR A 130 -19.48 17.00 21.00
C THR A 130 -18.99 16.97 19.56
N ARG A 131 -18.38 18.07 19.06
CA ARG A 131 -17.88 18.15 17.69
C ARG A 131 -16.75 17.15 17.43
N VAL A 132 -15.82 17.01 18.37
CA VAL A 132 -14.73 16.04 18.29
C VAL A 132 -15.25 14.60 18.32
N THR A 133 -16.23 14.28 19.18
CA THR A 133 -16.85 12.95 19.22
C THR A 133 -17.55 12.61 17.89
N ILE A 134 -18.24 13.58 17.27
CA ILE A 134 -18.87 13.39 15.95
C ILE A 134 -17.80 13.10 14.88
N ASP A 135 -16.72 13.87 14.87
CA ASP A 135 -15.65 13.72 13.88
C ASP A 135 -14.88 12.41 14.04
N VAL A 136 -14.58 11.98 15.27
CA VAL A 136 -14.01 10.67 15.55
C VAL A 136 -14.98 9.56 15.16
N GLY A 137 -16.28 9.73 15.36
CA GLY A 137 -17.28 8.78 14.85
C GLY A 137 -17.23 8.62 13.33
N ALA A 138 -17.02 9.72 12.59
CA ALA A 138 -16.84 9.67 11.13
C ALA A 138 -15.52 8.99 10.72
N GLU A 139 -14.45 9.16 11.50
CA GLU A 139 -13.18 8.44 11.30
C GLU A 139 -13.35 6.91 11.42
N LEU A 140 -14.01 6.45 12.48
CA LEU A 140 -14.26 5.01 12.69
C LEU A 140 -15.14 4.42 11.58
N ALA A 141 -16.18 5.14 11.17
CA ALA A 141 -17.04 4.72 10.07
C ALA A 141 -16.29 4.67 8.72
N ALA A 142 -15.34 5.59 8.50
CA ALA A 142 -14.51 5.58 7.29
C ALA A 142 -13.61 4.33 7.23
N ILE A 143 -13.06 3.90 8.36
CA ILE A 143 -12.27 2.67 8.45
C ILE A 143 -13.13 1.44 8.14
N GLU A 144 -14.32 1.36 8.73
CA GLU A 144 -15.28 0.26 8.46
C GLU A 144 -15.67 0.20 6.98
N GLN A 145 -15.91 1.35 6.34
CA GLN A 145 -16.17 1.40 4.90
C GLN A 145 -14.98 0.93 4.08
N ALA A 146 -13.76 1.35 4.45
CA ALA A 146 -12.54 0.94 3.77
C ALA A 146 -12.30 -0.59 3.90
N GLU A 147 -12.57 -1.17 5.07
CA GLU A 147 -12.49 -2.62 5.29
C GLU A 147 -13.39 -3.42 4.34
N LEU A 148 -14.58 -2.87 4.04
CA LEU A 148 -15.55 -3.42 3.08
C LEU A 148 -15.20 -3.13 1.62
N GLY A 149 -14.09 -2.41 1.35
CA GLY A 149 -13.69 -2.01 0.00
C GLY A 149 -14.50 -0.85 -0.57
N ASN A 150 -15.13 -0.02 0.27
CA ASN A 150 -15.71 1.25 -0.16
C ASN A 150 -14.78 2.41 0.22
N LEU A 151 -14.09 2.99 -0.77
CA LEU A 151 -13.10 4.06 -0.58
C LEU A 151 -13.68 5.46 -0.85
N SER A 152 -14.97 5.67 -0.54
CA SER A 152 -15.65 6.96 -0.66
C SER A 152 -15.27 7.93 0.45
N GLU A 153 -15.36 9.23 0.16
CA GLU A 153 -15.21 10.31 1.15
C GLU A 153 -13.93 10.18 2.00
N ARG A 154 -14.05 10.10 3.33
CA ARG A 154 -12.93 9.98 4.25
C ARG A 154 -12.26 8.59 4.19
N ALA A 155 -12.97 7.55 3.75
CA ALA A 155 -12.41 6.21 3.57
C ALA A 155 -11.34 6.16 2.46
N ARG A 156 -11.34 7.16 1.56
CA ARG A 156 -10.34 7.30 0.49
C ARG A 156 -8.90 7.36 0.99
N GLN A 157 -8.67 7.67 2.26
CA GLN A 157 -7.33 7.58 2.87
C GLN A 157 -6.64 6.23 2.64
N ALA A 158 -7.43 5.15 2.57
CA ALA A 158 -6.96 3.80 2.30
C ALA A 158 -6.09 3.70 1.03
N VAL A 159 -6.35 4.51 -0.01
CA VAL A 159 -5.58 4.48 -1.27
C VAL A 159 -4.11 4.88 -1.10
N THR A 160 -3.77 5.49 0.04
CA THR A 160 -2.40 5.91 0.38
C THR A 160 -1.74 5.00 1.43
N LEU A 161 -2.46 3.99 1.90
CA LEU A 161 -1.99 3.06 2.92
C LEU A 161 -1.71 1.70 2.27
N THR A 162 -0.74 0.98 2.82
CA THR A 162 -0.51 -0.41 2.44
C THR A 162 -1.11 -1.34 3.48
N ARG A 163 -1.98 -2.25 3.04
CA ARG A 163 -2.65 -3.24 3.87
C ARG A 163 -1.99 -4.62 3.69
N GLU A 164 -1.83 -5.37 4.77
CA GLU A 164 -1.30 -6.76 4.76
C GLU A 164 -2.27 -7.80 4.16
N ASP A 165 -3.42 -7.34 3.67
CA ASP A 165 -4.41 -8.14 2.97
C ASP A 165 -5.14 -7.28 1.93
N ALA A 166 -5.80 -7.91 0.97
CA ALA A 166 -6.51 -7.22 -0.10
C ALA A 166 -7.97 -7.65 -0.20
N SER A 167 -8.85 -6.67 -0.43
CA SER A 167 -10.28 -6.93 -0.64
C SER A 167 -10.52 -7.55 -2.03
N PRO A 168 -11.18 -8.72 -2.14
CA PRO A 168 -11.51 -9.31 -3.43
C PRO A 168 -12.35 -8.40 -4.34
N LEU A 169 -13.20 -7.54 -3.74
CA LEU A 169 -13.98 -6.55 -4.48
C LEU A 169 -13.08 -5.52 -5.18
N GLN A 170 -12.07 -5.03 -4.45
CA GLN A 170 -11.10 -4.04 -4.96
C GLN A 170 -10.18 -4.67 -6.01
N VAL A 171 -9.78 -5.94 -5.84
CA VAL A 171 -9.00 -6.68 -6.87
C VAL A 171 -9.80 -6.80 -8.17
N ALA A 172 -11.09 -7.12 -8.07
CA ALA A 172 -11.96 -7.19 -9.24
C ALA A 172 -12.15 -5.81 -9.91
N GLN A 173 -12.26 -4.73 -9.13
CA GLN A 173 -12.35 -3.36 -9.65
C GLN A 173 -11.06 -2.93 -10.37
N ALA A 174 -9.89 -3.20 -9.77
CA ALA A 174 -8.58 -2.97 -10.38
C ALA A 174 -8.44 -3.71 -11.71
N SER A 175 -8.85 -4.99 -11.75
CA SER A 175 -8.76 -5.81 -12.95
C SER A 175 -9.66 -5.27 -14.08
N ASN A 176 -10.82 -4.71 -13.76
CA ASN A 176 -11.67 -4.04 -14.77
C ASN A 176 -11.00 -2.77 -15.32
N LEU A 177 -10.33 -1.98 -14.48
CA LEU A 177 -9.59 -0.80 -14.93
C LEU A 177 -8.43 -1.17 -15.86
N LEU A 178 -7.71 -2.25 -15.54
CA LEU A 178 -6.65 -2.81 -16.40
C LEU A 178 -7.19 -3.43 -17.69
N HIS A 179 -8.41 -3.95 -17.67
CA HIS A 179 -9.08 -4.39 -18.88
C HIS A 179 -9.27 -3.25 -19.88
N ASP A 180 -9.69 -2.09 -19.41
CA ASP A 180 -9.85 -0.91 -20.27
C ASP A 180 -8.49 -0.39 -20.76
N ASN A 181 -7.51 -0.28 -19.86
CA ASN A 181 -6.16 0.17 -20.17
C ASN A 181 -5.08 -0.68 -19.44
N PRO A 182 -4.45 -1.65 -20.11
CA PRO A 182 -3.44 -2.53 -19.51
C PRO A 182 -2.20 -1.81 -18.96
N PHE A 183 -1.89 -0.59 -19.42
CA PHE A 183 -0.79 0.21 -18.86
C PHE A 183 -1.10 0.89 -17.53
N GLY A 184 -2.33 0.74 -17.02
CA GLY A 184 -2.73 1.27 -15.73
C GLY A 184 -3.25 2.71 -15.81
N PRO A 185 -4.56 2.93 -15.67
CA PRO A 185 -5.10 4.29 -15.55
C PRO A 185 -4.77 4.92 -14.19
N GLU A 186 -4.80 6.25 -14.12
CA GLU A 186 -4.58 7.02 -12.87
C GLU A 186 -5.47 6.54 -11.70
N ALA A 187 -6.69 6.08 -12.00
CA ALA A 187 -7.65 5.57 -11.03
C ALA A 187 -7.09 4.40 -10.17
N LEU A 188 -6.12 3.63 -10.66
CA LEU A 188 -5.46 2.60 -9.85
C LEU A 188 -4.71 3.18 -8.64
N PHE A 189 -4.27 4.43 -8.73
CA PHE A 189 -3.49 5.12 -7.69
C PHE A 189 -4.36 6.01 -6.77
N THR A 190 -5.56 6.36 -7.23
CA THR A 190 -6.42 7.36 -6.55
C THR A 190 -7.75 6.81 -6.05
N GLU A 191 -8.21 5.68 -6.58
CA GLU A 191 -9.54 5.12 -6.28
C GLU A 191 -9.51 3.70 -5.74
N ILE A 192 -8.38 3.00 -5.87
CA ILE A 192 -8.23 1.58 -5.52
C ILE A 192 -7.23 1.40 -4.38
N ASP A 193 -7.49 0.39 -3.55
CA ASP A 193 -6.51 -0.09 -2.56
C ASP A 193 -5.21 -0.56 -3.25
N PRO A 194 -4.02 -0.04 -2.87
CA PRO A 194 -2.78 -0.35 -3.59
C PRO A 194 -2.42 -1.83 -3.60
N ALA A 195 -2.70 -2.58 -2.53
CA ALA A 195 -2.41 -4.01 -2.49
C ALA A 195 -3.32 -4.78 -3.45
N ALA A 196 -4.60 -4.41 -3.50
CA ALA A 196 -5.55 -4.96 -4.47
C ALA A 196 -5.18 -4.62 -5.92
N ALA A 197 -4.73 -3.38 -6.18
CA ALA A 197 -4.25 -2.95 -7.48
C ALA A 197 -2.99 -3.74 -7.90
N ALA A 198 -2.04 -3.95 -7.00
CA ALA A 198 -0.83 -4.74 -7.25
C ALA A 198 -1.15 -6.20 -7.58
N ILE A 199 -2.10 -6.84 -6.88
CA ILE A 199 -2.55 -8.21 -7.20
C ILE A 199 -3.14 -8.28 -8.62
N ALA A 200 -3.98 -7.30 -8.99
CA ALA A 200 -4.51 -7.25 -10.34
C ALA A 200 -3.40 -7.00 -11.36
N ALA A 201 -2.50 -6.05 -11.11
CA ALA A 201 -1.38 -5.77 -12.00
C ALA A 201 -0.47 -7.00 -12.19
N ALA A 202 -0.24 -7.82 -11.17
CA ALA A 202 0.51 -9.07 -11.29
C ALA A 202 -0.17 -10.08 -12.23
N HIS A 203 -1.49 -10.23 -12.13
CA HIS A 203 -2.28 -11.05 -13.08
C HIS A 203 -2.15 -10.55 -14.53
N TRP A 204 -2.23 -9.23 -14.72
CA TRP A 204 -2.12 -8.61 -16.03
C TRP A 204 -0.68 -8.64 -16.58
N LEU A 205 0.33 -8.59 -15.71
CA LEU A 205 1.72 -8.78 -16.07
C LEU A 205 1.99 -10.20 -16.57
N ASP A 206 1.47 -11.23 -15.88
CA ASP A 206 1.61 -12.63 -16.31
C ASP A 206 1.02 -12.85 -17.71
N ALA A 207 -0.17 -12.29 -17.96
CA ALA A 207 -0.79 -12.33 -19.29
C ALA A 207 0.06 -11.59 -20.34
N ALA A 208 0.57 -10.39 -20.01
CA ALA A 208 1.43 -9.62 -20.91
C ALA A 208 2.75 -10.34 -21.23
N ALA A 209 3.38 -10.93 -20.22
CA ALA A 209 4.63 -11.67 -20.37
C ALA A 209 4.40 -12.99 -21.14
N THR A 210 3.25 -13.64 -20.99
CA THR A 210 2.88 -14.83 -21.77
C THR A 210 2.72 -14.49 -23.25
N VAL A 211 1.91 -13.47 -23.58
CA VAL A 211 1.74 -12.99 -24.97
C VAL A 211 3.08 -12.61 -25.60
N THR A 212 3.93 -11.92 -24.84
CA THR A 212 5.26 -11.51 -25.33
C THR A 212 6.21 -12.69 -25.49
N GLY A 213 6.17 -13.66 -24.58
CA GLY A 213 6.95 -14.90 -24.67
C GLY A 213 6.54 -15.77 -25.86
N ASP A 214 5.25 -15.83 -26.19
CA ASP A 214 4.77 -16.53 -27.38
C ASP A 214 5.22 -15.86 -28.69
N SER A 215 5.32 -14.52 -28.72
CA SER A 215 5.86 -13.80 -29.88
C SER A 215 7.37 -14.01 -30.02
N THR A 216 8.11 -13.78 -28.94
CA THR A 216 9.59 -13.71 -28.96
C THR A 216 10.28 -15.09 -28.79
N GLY A 217 9.54 -16.10 -28.33
CA GLY A 217 10.09 -17.41 -27.96
C GLY A 217 10.88 -17.42 -26.65
N LEU A 218 10.87 -16.32 -25.88
CA LEU A 218 11.56 -16.21 -24.60
C LEU A 218 10.73 -16.79 -23.45
N PRO A 219 11.37 -17.32 -22.38
CA PRO A 219 10.66 -17.69 -21.17
C PRO A 219 9.98 -16.48 -20.51
N VAL A 220 8.76 -16.67 -20.01
CA VAL A 220 7.95 -15.63 -19.33
C VAL A 220 8.74 -14.88 -18.26
N THR A 221 9.52 -15.58 -17.44
CA THR A 221 10.31 -14.98 -16.34
C THR A 221 11.48 -14.12 -16.81
N GLN A 222 11.88 -14.21 -18.08
CA GLN A 222 13.00 -13.44 -18.66
C GLN A 222 12.54 -12.19 -19.42
N ILE A 223 11.24 -12.05 -19.70
CA ILE A 223 10.71 -10.97 -20.55
C ILE A 223 11.06 -9.58 -20.03
N VAL A 224 10.85 -9.31 -18.73
CA VAL A 224 11.09 -7.98 -18.17
C VAL A 224 12.59 -7.66 -18.07
N VAL A 225 13.42 -8.69 -17.83
CA VAL A 225 14.88 -8.56 -17.83
C VAL A 225 15.39 -8.22 -19.24
N GLU A 226 14.84 -8.85 -20.27
CA GLU A 226 15.22 -8.53 -21.65
C GLU A 226 14.71 -7.14 -22.07
N ALA A 227 13.50 -6.77 -21.66
CA ALA A 227 12.97 -5.43 -21.94
C ALA A 227 13.80 -4.30 -21.30
N ASP A 228 14.50 -4.56 -20.18
CA ASP A 228 15.45 -3.62 -19.55
C ASP A 228 16.60 -3.21 -20.50
N ASN A 229 16.97 -4.06 -21.47
CA ASN A 229 17.97 -3.74 -22.48
C ASN A 229 17.47 -2.71 -23.51
N ILE A 230 16.15 -2.54 -23.65
CA ILE A 230 15.51 -1.57 -24.54
C ILE A 230 15.35 -0.22 -23.84
N GLU A 231 14.78 -0.25 -22.64
CA GLU A 231 14.59 0.91 -21.76
C GLU A 231 14.86 0.48 -20.34
N ALA A 232 15.55 1.29 -19.54
CA ALA A 232 15.84 0.95 -18.15
C ALA A 232 14.53 0.82 -17.34
N LEU A 233 14.29 -0.34 -16.74
CA LEU A 233 13.09 -0.73 -16.03
C LEU A 233 13.42 -1.31 -14.64
N PRO A 234 12.51 -1.17 -13.65
CA PRO A 234 12.64 -1.84 -12.37
C PRO A 234 12.32 -3.35 -12.52
N HIS A 235 13.20 -4.12 -13.17
CA HIS A 235 12.89 -5.49 -13.58
C HIS A 235 12.93 -6.53 -12.45
N GLU A 236 13.63 -6.26 -11.34
CA GLU A 236 13.82 -7.25 -10.25
C GLU A 236 12.49 -7.71 -9.64
N THR A 237 11.62 -6.78 -9.24
CA THR A 237 10.35 -7.07 -8.58
C THR A 237 9.35 -7.77 -9.51
N PRO A 238 9.09 -7.28 -10.74
CA PRO A 238 8.22 -7.97 -11.70
C PRO A 238 8.72 -9.37 -12.07
N THR A 239 10.05 -9.55 -12.23
CA THR A 239 10.63 -10.87 -12.48
C THR A 239 10.38 -11.82 -11.33
N LEU A 240 10.60 -11.38 -10.08
CA LEU A 240 10.33 -12.21 -8.90
C LEU A 240 8.85 -12.64 -8.82
N VAL A 241 7.91 -11.74 -9.16
CA VAL A 241 6.48 -12.07 -9.20
C VAL A 241 6.18 -13.11 -10.27
N LEU A 242 6.74 -12.96 -11.47
CA LEU A 242 6.58 -13.94 -12.56
C LEU A 242 7.19 -15.30 -12.20
N GLU A 243 8.34 -15.33 -11.52
CA GLU A 243 8.96 -16.58 -11.04
C GLU A 243 8.05 -17.31 -10.04
N LEU A 244 7.51 -16.59 -9.05
CA LEU A 244 6.57 -17.16 -8.08
C LEU A 244 5.31 -17.73 -8.77
N MET A 245 4.79 -17.03 -9.77
CA MET A 245 3.62 -17.48 -10.54
C MET A 245 3.94 -18.68 -11.45
N ALA A 246 5.14 -18.72 -12.05
CA ALA A 246 5.62 -19.87 -12.81
C ALA A 246 5.77 -21.13 -11.93
N ASP A 247 6.12 -20.95 -10.65
CA ASP A 247 6.15 -22.01 -9.63
C ASP A 247 4.74 -22.42 -9.12
N GLY A 248 3.69 -21.79 -9.65
CA GLY A 248 2.29 -22.15 -9.40
C GLY A 248 1.58 -21.30 -8.36
N ALA A 249 2.18 -20.20 -7.88
CA ALA A 249 1.49 -19.25 -7.01
C ALA A 249 0.38 -18.50 -7.78
N THR A 250 -0.74 -18.20 -7.11
CA THR A 250 -1.69 -17.20 -7.63
C THR A 250 -1.08 -15.79 -7.54
N PRO A 251 -1.57 -14.79 -8.29
CA PRO A 251 -1.13 -13.39 -8.17
C PRO A 251 -1.16 -12.89 -6.73
N ARG A 252 -2.21 -13.26 -5.98
CA ARG A 252 -2.31 -12.95 -4.54
C ARG A 252 -1.19 -13.60 -3.73
N GLN A 253 -0.89 -14.87 -3.97
CA GLN A 253 0.17 -15.60 -3.27
C GLN A 253 1.56 -15.08 -3.63
N ALA A 254 1.76 -14.56 -4.84
CA ALA A 254 3.01 -13.93 -5.25
C ALA A 254 3.20 -12.53 -4.63
N VAL A 255 2.15 -11.70 -4.64
CA VAL A 255 2.19 -10.30 -4.21
C VAL A 255 2.18 -10.12 -2.69
N MET A 256 1.28 -10.81 -1.98
CA MET A 256 1.04 -10.54 -0.56
C MET A 256 2.26 -10.77 0.35
N PRO A 257 3.07 -11.83 0.17
CA PRO A 257 4.28 -12.02 0.97
C PRO A 257 5.30 -10.88 0.79
N LEU A 258 5.46 -10.35 -0.42
CA LEU A 258 6.37 -9.22 -0.69
C LEU A 258 5.94 -7.98 0.09
N ILE A 259 4.65 -7.64 0.02
CA ILE A 259 4.06 -6.51 0.76
C ILE A 259 4.23 -6.70 2.28
N ARG A 260 3.88 -7.87 2.81
CA ARG A 260 3.98 -8.17 4.25
C ARG A 260 5.42 -8.07 4.76
N ASN A 261 6.38 -8.62 4.01
CA ASN A 261 7.78 -8.56 4.38
C ASN A 261 8.28 -7.11 4.41
N ALA A 262 7.90 -6.29 3.42
CA ALA A 262 8.28 -4.89 3.39
C ALA A 262 7.64 -4.07 4.54
N LEU A 263 6.38 -4.37 4.91
CA LEU A 263 5.74 -3.77 6.08
C LEU A 263 6.45 -4.13 7.39
N ARG A 264 6.83 -5.40 7.58
CA ARG A 264 7.64 -5.83 8.73
C ARG A 264 8.98 -5.09 8.81
N VAL A 265 9.63 -4.89 7.66
CA VAL A 265 10.87 -4.08 7.58
C VAL A 265 10.60 -2.62 7.98
N ALA A 266 9.47 -2.05 7.57
CA ALA A 266 9.06 -0.69 7.95
C ALA A 266 8.86 -0.56 9.48
N GLU A 267 8.40 -1.62 10.14
CA GLU A 267 8.26 -1.70 11.60
C GLU A 267 9.59 -2.02 12.32
N GLY A 268 10.69 -2.18 11.59
CA GLY A 268 12.03 -2.43 12.12
C GLY A 268 12.35 -3.91 12.36
N GLU A 269 11.53 -4.82 11.83
CA GLU A 269 11.79 -6.25 11.88
C GLU A 269 12.68 -6.71 10.70
N ILE A 270 13.36 -7.86 10.89
CA ILE A 270 14.10 -8.54 9.83
C ILE A 270 13.40 -9.87 9.59
N PRO A 271 12.61 -10.01 8.50
CA PRO A 271 11.76 -11.18 8.28
C PRO A 271 12.53 -12.51 8.24
N ASP A 272 13.70 -12.53 7.60
CA ASP A 272 14.56 -13.71 7.51
C ASP A 272 16.03 -13.36 7.76
N ILE A 273 16.44 -13.49 9.03
CA ILE A 273 17.83 -13.30 9.47
C ILE A 273 18.77 -14.31 8.79
N THR A 274 18.29 -15.53 8.51
CA THR A 274 19.12 -16.58 7.91
C THR A 274 19.43 -16.25 6.46
N ALA A 275 18.41 -15.87 5.68
CA ALA A 275 18.59 -15.41 4.31
C ALA A 275 19.50 -14.17 4.24
N LEU A 276 19.34 -13.22 5.18
CA LEU A 276 20.23 -12.06 5.26
C LEU A 276 21.69 -12.46 5.50
N GLN A 277 21.96 -13.40 6.43
CA GLN A 277 23.31 -13.91 6.68
C GLN A 277 23.91 -14.59 5.44
N GLN A 278 23.11 -15.35 4.70
CA GLN A 278 23.54 -15.99 3.46
C GLN A 278 23.91 -14.94 2.40
N ARG A 279 23.10 -13.89 2.25
CA ARG A 279 23.36 -12.78 1.31
C ARG A 279 24.61 -12.00 1.68
N ILE A 280 24.83 -11.72 2.97
CA ILE A 280 26.07 -11.10 3.46
C ILE A 280 27.28 -11.99 3.12
N THR A 281 27.19 -13.29 3.38
CA THR A 281 28.27 -14.25 3.08
C THR A 281 28.56 -14.30 1.58
N ALA A 282 27.52 -14.28 0.73
CA ALA A 282 27.68 -14.24 -0.72
C ALA A 282 28.33 -12.93 -1.20
N ALA A 283 27.92 -11.80 -0.63
CA ALA A 283 28.52 -10.49 -0.92
C ALA A 283 29.99 -10.44 -0.51
N GLU A 284 30.36 -10.96 0.67
CA GLU A 284 31.75 -11.09 1.11
C GLU A 284 32.58 -11.94 0.14
N GLN A 285 32.05 -13.08 -0.30
CA GLN A 285 32.72 -13.93 -1.30
C GLN A 285 32.90 -13.26 -2.67
N LEU A 286 31.97 -12.40 -3.07
CA LEU A 286 32.10 -11.61 -4.30
C LEU A 286 33.19 -10.54 -4.16
N LEU A 287 33.25 -9.87 -3.01
CA LEU A 287 34.28 -8.89 -2.70
C LEU A 287 35.68 -9.53 -2.61
N ASP A 288 35.80 -10.71 -2.02
CA ASP A 288 37.07 -11.45 -1.91
C ASP A 288 37.63 -11.89 -3.27
N LYS A 289 36.76 -12.13 -4.26
CA LYS A 289 37.16 -12.54 -5.62
C LYS A 289 37.52 -11.36 -6.51
N ARG A 290 37.41 -10.13 -6.01
CA ARG A 290 37.61 -8.91 -6.81
C ARG A 290 39.10 -8.59 -6.98
N SER A 291 39.45 -8.16 -8.19
CA SER A 291 40.77 -7.57 -8.48
C SER A 291 40.78 -6.08 -8.13
N GLU A 292 41.93 -5.56 -7.68
CA GLU A 292 42.09 -4.17 -7.20
C GLU A 292 41.69 -3.09 -8.23
N ASP A 293 41.69 -3.41 -9.54
CA ASP A 293 41.35 -2.48 -10.63
C ASP A 293 39.83 -2.35 -10.93
N GLN A 294 38.95 -3.13 -10.29
CA GLN A 294 37.50 -3.02 -10.51
C GLN A 294 36.90 -1.89 -9.67
N SER A 295 35.82 -1.25 -10.13
CA SER A 295 35.08 -0.23 -9.35
C SER A 295 34.28 -0.88 -8.20
N GLU A 296 34.00 -0.14 -7.13
CA GLU A 296 33.20 -0.67 -6.02
C GLU A 296 31.78 -1.01 -6.50
N PRO A 297 31.30 -2.26 -6.29
CA PRO A 297 29.92 -2.59 -6.62
C PRO A 297 28.99 -1.77 -5.73
N SER A 298 27.88 -1.34 -6.31
CA SER A 298 26.81 -0.73 -5.51
C SER A 298 26.25 -1.73 -4.50
N LEU A 299 25.61 -1.24 -3.44
CA LEU A 299 24.90 -2.10 -2.48
C LEU A 299 23.78 -2.92 -3.16
N ASP A 300 23.23 -2.37 -4.23
CA ASP A 300 22.23 -3.04 -5.08
C ASP A 300 22.87 -4.22 -5.84
N ALA A 301 24.05 -4.01 -6.43
CA ALA A 301 24.81 -5.09 -7.08
C ALA A 301 25.29 -6.18 -6.10
N LEU A 302 25.42 -5.86 -4.81
CA LEU A 302 25.71 -6.82 -3.76
C LEU A 302 24.45 -7.54 -3.24
N GLY A 303 23.26 -7.11 -3.65
CA GLY A 303 22.00 -7.68 -3.22
C GLY A 303 21.84 -7.64 -1.71
N LEU A 304 22.12 -6.51 -1.05
CA LEU A 304 22.06 -6.37 0.42
C LEU A 304 20.76 -5.72 0.94
N ARG A 305 19.81 -5.34 0.07
CA ARG A 305 18.52 -4.76 0.48
C ARG A 305 17.68 -5.74 1.30
N ILE A 306 17.19 -5.36 2.48
CA ILE A 306 16.41 -6.25 3.36
C ILE A 306 15.07 -6.64 2.70
N THR A 307 14.50 -5.76 1.89
CA THR A 307 13.29 -5.95 1.07
C THR A 307 13.54 -5.42 -0.35
N PRO A 308 12.97 -6.02 -1.41
CA PRO A 308 13.03 -5.46 -2.75
C PRO A 308 12.19 -4.18 -2.92
N LEU A 309 11.11 -4.05 -2.14
CA LEU A 309 10.19 -2.91 -2.18
C LEU A 309 10.59 -1.78 -1.23
N ASP A 310 10.18 -0.55 -1.54
CA ASP A 310 10.21 0.58 -0.60
C ASP A 310 9.31 0.29 0.63
N PRO A 311 9.89 0.09 1.83
CA PRO A 311 9.12 -0.21 3.03
C PRO A 311 8.17 0.92 3.46
N ALA A 312 8.38 2.16 3.00
CA ALA A 312 7.48 3.27 3.31
C ALA A 312 6.16 3.23 2.54
N ARG A 313 6.11 2.55 1.39
CA ARG A 313 4.93 2.49 0.50
C ARG A 313 4.85 1.18 -0.32
N PRO A 314 4.99 -0.01 0.28
CA PRO A 314 5.38 -1.21 -0.45
C PRO A 314 4.39 -1.66 -1.52
N ALA A 315 3.07 -1.53 -1.28
CA ALA A 315 2.09 -1.92 -2.29
C ALA A 315 2.05 -0.95 -3.48
N LEU A 316 2.27 0.34 -3.24
CA LEU A 316 2.32 1.35 -4.30
C LEU A 316 3.58 1.19 -5.14
N ASP A 317 4.72 0.96 -4.48
CA ASP A 317 6.01 0.69 -5.14
C ASP A 317 5.92 -0.56 -6.04
N LEU A 318 5.36 -1.65 -5.51
CA LEU A 318 5.11 -2.87 -6.28
C LEU A 318 4.17 -2.63 -7.46
N LEU A 319 3.10 -1.85 -7.29
CA LEU A 319 2.19 -1.52 -8.39
C LEU A 319 2.91 -0.78 -9.53
N GLU A 320 3.73 0.23 -9.20
CA GLU A 320 4.53 0.98 -10.18
C GLU A 320 5.50 0.07 -10.94
N ASP A 321 6.18 -0.84 -10.23
CA ASP A 321 7.09 -1.83 -10.82
C ASP A 321 6.34 -2.78 -11.77
N LEU A 322 5.19 -3.32 -11.35
CA LEU A 322 4.41 -4.27 -12.14
C LEU A 322 3.85 -3.62 -13.42
N LEU A 323 3.35 -2.39 -13.35
CA LEU A 323 2.88 -1.65 -14.52
C LEU A 323 4.05 -1.31 -15.47
N SER A 324 5.22 -0.99 -14.91
CA SER A 324 6.45 -0.83 -15.70
C SER A 324 6.85 -2.13 -16.39
N GLY A 325 6.66 -3.28 -15.73
CA GLY A 325 6.83 -4.61 -16.32
C GLY A 325 5.88 -4.86 -17.50
N ILE A 326 4.59 -4.49 -17.39
CA ILE A 326 3.62 -4.61 -18.50
C ILE A 326 4.06 -3.74 -19.69
N ARG A 327 4.55 -2.53 -19.42
CA ARG A 327 5.14 -1.67 -20.45
C ARG A 327 6.40 -2.29 -21.07
N GLY A 328 7.24 -2.94 -20.28
CA GLY A 328 8.40 -3.70 -20.76
C GLY A 328 8.02 -4.83 -21.70
N CYS A 329 6.99 -5.62 -21.36
CA CYS A 329 6.42 -6.63 -22.24
C CYS A 329 5.99 -6.03 -23.60
N TRP A 330 5.30 -4.89 -23.57
CA TRP A 330 4.94 -4.18 -24.80
C TRP A 330 6.16 -3.70 -25.60
N LEU A 331 7.20 -3.17 -24.95
CA LEU A 331 8.42 -2.74 -25.64
C LEU A 331 9.08 -3.88 -26.40
N LEU A 332 9.18 -5.06 -25.78
CA LEU A 332 9.79 -6.23 -26.39
C LEU A 332 8.92 -6.85 -27.49
N TYR A 333 7.61 -6.96 -27.26
CA TYR A 333 6.63 -7.32 -28.30
C TYR A 333 6.71 -6.33 -29.48
N ALA A 334 6.91 -5.05 -29.17
CA ALA A 334 7.09 -3.99 -30.14
C ALA A 334 8.46 -4.04 -30.86
N GLU A 335 9.46 -4.74 -30.35
CA GLU A 335 10.69 -4.95 -31.10
C GLU A 335 10.51 -6.12 -32.09
N ASP A 336 9.95 -7.23 -31.62
CA ASP A 336 9.83 -8.48 -32.38
C ASP A 336 8.86 -8.39 -33.57
N ALA A 337 7.71 -7.72 -33.40
CA ALA A 337 6.75 -7.56 -34.52
C ALA A 337 7.22 -6.59 -35.63
N THR A 338 8.43 -6.01 -35.55
CA THR A 338 9.02 -5.21 -36.65
C THR A 338 9.44 -6.07 -37.84
N GLU A 339 9.64 -7.38 -37.67
CA GLU A 339 10.10 -8.26 -38.75
C GLU A 339 8.99 -8.71 -39.73
N PHE A 340 7.71 -8.50 -39.41
CA PHE A 340 6.59 -9.17 -40.12
C PHE A 340 5.64 -8.29 -40.96
N ASP A 341 5.65 -6.96 -40.83
CA ASP A 341 4.69 -6.09 -41.54
C ASP A 341 5.38 -4.92 -42.28
N GLU A 342 5.87 -5.18 -43.50
CA GLU A 342 6.23 -4.17 -44.51
C GLU A 342 4.95 -3.48 -45.06
N ALA A 343 4.17 -2.82 -44.21
CA ALA A 343 3.05 -1.99 -44.65
C ALA A 343 3.57 -0.58 -45.02
N GLU A 344 4.02 -0.42 -46.27
CA GLU A 344 4.77 0.75 -46.79
C GLU A 344 4.10 2.14 -46.72
N ASP A 345 2.92 2.33 -46.09
CA ASP A 345 2.15 3.60 -46.20
C ASP A 345 1.56 4.17 -44.88
N LEU A 346 1.89 3.62 -43.69
CA LEU A 346 1.44 4.20 -42.41
C LEU A 346 2.49 5.15 -41.81
N ASP A 347 2.06 6.23 -41.18
CA ASP A 347 2.97 7.02 -40.33
C ASP A 347 3.29 6.27 -39.02
N ASP A 348 4.41 6.64 -38.40
CA ASP A 348 4.92 5.98 -37.19
C ASP A 348 3.89 5.99 -36.05
N GLU A 349 3.03 7.01 -35.96
CA GLU A 349 2.01 7.12 -34.92
C GLU A 349 0.85 6.15 -35.12
N GLU A 350 0.35 6.02 -36.34
CA GLU A 350 -0.73 5.09 -36.68
C GLU A 350 -0.26 3.63 -36.53
N TRP A 351 0.99 3.38 -36.91
CA TRP A 351 1.62 2.08 -36.73
C TRP A 351 1.76 1.70 -35.23
N GLN A 352 2.25 2.62 -34.41
CA GLN A 352 2.33 2.42 -32.95
C GLN A 352 0.94 2.17 -32.35
N LYS A 353 -0.08 2.96 -32.71
CA LYS A 353 -1.46 2.77 -32.23
C LYS A 353 -2.00 1.38 -32.58
N ARG A 354 -1.75 0.91 -33.81
CA ARG A 354 -2.21 -0.41 -34.25
C ARG A 354 -1.55 -1.54 -33.46
N ARG A 355 -0.26 -1.42 -33.18
CA ARG A 355 0.48 -2.44 -32.40
C ARG A 355 0.09 -2.45 -30.94
N THR A 356 -0.06 -1.28 -30.33
CA THR A 356 -0.62 -1.18 -28.98
C THR A 356 -2.00 -1.80 -28.92
N ALA A 357 -2.86 -1.56 -29.92
CA ALA A 357 -4.18 -2.16 -29.98
C ALA A 357 -4.16 -3.70 -30.13
N ALA A 358 -3.24 -4.23 -30.95
CA ALA A 358 -3.05 -5.68 -31.12
C ALA A 358 -2.57 -6.33 -29.82
N PHE A 359 -1.49 -5.81 -29.23
CA PHE A 359 -0.99 -6.24 -27.94
C PHE A 359 -2.08 -6.20 -26.86
N PHE A 360 -2.84 -5.10 -26.75
CA PHE A 360 -3.93 -5.01 -25.80
C PHE A 360 -5.04 -6.03 -26.04
N ALA A 361 -5.35 -6.37 -27.28
CA ALA A 361 -6.36 -7.39 -27.59
C ALA A 361 -5.89 -8.78 -27.12
N GLU A 362 -4.66 -9.15 -27.44
CA GLU A 362 -4.06 -10.43 -27.05
C GLU A 362 -3.93 -10.56 -25.53
N VAL A 363 -3.43 -9.52 -24.86
CA VAL A 363 -3.31 -9.51 -23.39
C VAL A 363 -4.68 -9.62 -22.70
N ARG A 364 -5.73 -8.97 -23.24
CA ARG A 364 -7.09 -9.09 -22.70
C ARG A 364 -7.64 -10.51 -22.86
N GLU A 365 -7.37 -11.15 -24.00
CA GLU A 365 -7.78 -12.53 -24.24
C GLU A 365 -7.11 -13.46 -23.23
N GLU A 366 -5.79 -13.36 -23.10
CA GLU A 366 -4.97 -14.16 -22.19
C GLU A 366 -5.38 -13.95 -20.72
N ALA A 367 -5.51 -12.70 -20.29
CA ALA A 367 -5.94 -12.36 -18.93
C ALA A 367 -7.36 -12.88 -18.62
N THR A 368 -8.24 -12.93 -19.62
CA THR A 368 -9.61 -13.44 -19.47
C THR A 368 -9.61 -14.97 -19.40
N ALA A 369 -8.78 -15.65 -20.19
CA ALA A 369 -8.64 -17.11 -20.17
C ALA A 369 -8.17 -17.62 -18.80
N HIS A 370 -7.32 -16.84 -18.13
CA HIS A 370 -6.77 -17.17 -16.81
C HIS A 370 -7.45 -16.48 -15.63
N ARG A 371 -8.64 -15.91 -15.82
CA ARG A 371 -9.35 -15.16 -14.76
C ARG A 371 -9.57 -15.94 -13.47
N GLU A 372 -9.71 -17.26 -13.54
CA GLU A 372 -9.87 -18.13 -12.36
C GLU A 372 -8.66 -18.09 -11.42
N ARG A 373 -7.49 -17.66 -11.90
CA ARG A 373 -6.25 -17.54 -11.10
C ARG A 373 -6.16 -16.24 -10.31
N LEU A 374 -7.01 -15.25 -10.56
CA LEU A 374 -6.88 -13.89 -10.02
C LEU A 374 -6.92 -13.79 -8.48
N LEU A 375 -7.59 -14.72 -7.78
CA LEU A 375 -7.83 -14.65 -6.33
C LEU A 375 -7.19 -15.78 -5.53
#